data_AF-X1ALU9-F1
#
_entry.id   AF-X1ALU9-F1
#
_cell.length_a   1.000
_cell.length_b   1.000
_cell.length_c   1.000
_cell.angle_alpha   90.00
_cell.angle_beta   90.00
_cell.angle_gamma   90.00
#
_symmetry.space_group_name_H-M   'P 1'
#
loop_
_entity.id
_entity.type
_entity.pdbx_description
1 polymer ?
#
loop_
_entity_poly.entity_id
_entity_poly.type
_entity_poly.pdbx_seq_one_letter_code
_entity_poly.pdbx_strand_id
1 'polypeptide(L)'
;MKKPYKIIKTGGNELAAPGFIQDLAAAIKEQQKEFSCILVHGGGRAIDELMQKMQIEPQFKNGQRITDEATLEVAEMVLSGKINKKLVLELSAIGLDVIGLSGVDRKLLQVEPWGVEMNLVGRIVKVRAELLAEYCEKDVVPVISPISVAPPVATMLML
;
A
#
# COMPACT_ATOMS: atom_id res chain seq x y z
N MET A 1 15.01 -13.50 -21.25
CA MET A 1 13.53 -13.42 -21.29
C MET A 1 13.07 -12.51 -20.16
N LYS A 2 12.03 -11.70 -20.36
CA LYS A 2 11.48 -10.84 -19.29
C LYS A 2 10.76 -11.73 -18.26
N LYS A 3 11.09 -11.58 -16.97
CA LYS A 3 10.45 -12.35 -15.90
C LYS A 3 8.94 -12.01 -15.85
N PRO A 4 8.04 -12.99 -15.65
CA PRO A 4 6.64 -12.68 -15.36
C PRO A 4 6.52 -11.89 -14.04
N TYR A 5 5.46 -11.08 -13.92
CA TYR A 5 5.20 -10.31 -12.70
C TYR A 5 4.54 -11.16 -11.63
N LYS A 6 4.90 -10.92 -10.36
CA LYS A 6 4.22 -11.51 -9.20
C LYS A 6 3.82 -10.42 -8.22
N ILE A 7 2.51 -10.25 -8.02
CA ILE A 7 1.95 -9.30 -7.06
C ILE A 7 1.71 -10.04 -5.75
N ILE A 8 2.31 -9.55 -4.68
CA ILE A 8 2.21 -10.09 -3.33
C ILE A 8 1.42 -9.09 -2.49
N LYS A 9 0.36 -9.55 -1.82
CA LYS A 9 -0.44 -8.72 -0.92
C LYS A 9 -0.21 -9.16 0.52
N THR A 10 0.03 -8.21 1.42
CA THR A 10 0.08 -8.46 2.86
C THR A 10 -0.99 -7.70 3.62
N GLY A 11 -1.52 -8.31 4.67
CA GLY A 11 -2.51 -7.73 5.58
C GLY A 11 -1.87 -6.98 6.75
N GLY A 12 -2.63 -6.09 7.38
CA GLY A 12 -2.14 -5.36 8.57
C GLY A 12 -1.87 -6.25 9.78
N ASN A 13 -2.63 -7.35 9.95
CA ASN A 13 -2.45 -8.29 11.05
C ASN A 13 -1.15 -9.09 10.92
N GLU A 14 -0.83 -9.52 9.70
CA GLU A 14 0.40 -10.27 9.39
C GLU A 14 1.64 -9.40 9.65
N LEU A 15 1.61 -8.13 9.23
CA LEU A 15 2.70 -7.19 9.42
C LEU A 15 3.01 -6.86 10.91
N ALA A 16 2.08 -7.16 11.81
CA ALA A 16 2.26 -7.02 13.24
C ALA A 16 2.84 -8.29 13.90
N ALA A 17 2.88 -9.42 13.19
CA ALA A 17 3.42 -10.67 13.72
C ALA A 17 4.96 -10.61 13.79
N PRO A 18 5.58 -11.01 14.92
CA PRO A 18 7.03 -11.10 15.02
C PRO A 18 7.61 -12.01 13.93
N GLY A 19 8.71 -11.60 13.29
CA GLY A 19 9.40 -12.40 12.27
C GLY A 19 8.77 -12.36 10.87
N PHE A 20 7.51 -11.94 10.74
CA PHE A 20 6.79 -12.02 9.47
C PHE A 20 7.45 -11.21 8.35
N ILE A 21 7.96 -10.01 8.65
CA ILE A 21 8.59 -9.17 7.62
C ILE A 21 9.89 -9.83 7.13
N GLN A 22 10.66 -10.46 8.01
CA GLN A 22 11.87 -11.20 7.65
C GLN A 22 11.55 -12.39 6.74
N ASP A 23 10.51 -13.17 7.09
CA ASP A 23 10.04 -14.30 6.29
C ASP A 23 9.51 -13.86 4.92
N LEU A 24 8.73 -12.77 4.90
CA LEU A 24 8.24 -12.15 3.66
C LEU A 24 9.41 -11.71 2.78
N ALA A 25 10.43 -11.11 3.37
CA ALA A 25 11.59 -10.63 2.65
C ALA A 25 12.39 -11.78 2.03
N ALA A 26 12.61 -12.86 2.79
CA ALA A 26 13.23 -14.08 2.28
C ALA A 26 12.40 -14.72 1.15
N ALA A 27 11.08 -14.76 1.29
CA ALA A 27 10.18 -15.25 0.25
C ALA A 27 10.26 -14.39 -1.03
N ILE A 28 10.23 -13.06 -0.92
CA ILE A 28 10.38 -12.15 -2.08
C ILE A 28 11.72 -12.42 -2.79
N LYS A 29 12.81 -12.53 -2.05
CA LYS A 29 14.14 -12.80 -2.59
C LYS A 29 14.21 -14.13 -3.35
N GLU A 30 13.57 -15.17 -2.84
CA GLU A 30 13.47 -16.45 -3.53
C GLU A 30 12.66 -16.33 -4.83
N GLN A 31 11.49 -15.67 -4.76
CA GLN A 31 10.63 -15.46 -5.92
C GLN A 31 11.28 -14.59 -7.01
N GLN A 32 12.20 -13.68 -6.66
CA GLN A 32 12.92 -12.85 -7.63
C GLN A 32 13.80 -13.63 -8.62
N LYS A 33 14.10 -14.90 -8.35
CA LYS A 33 14.80 -15.78 -9.30
C LYS A 33 13.97 -16.02 -10.56
N GLU A 34 12.65 -16.08 -10.42
CA GLU A 34 11.72 -16.43 -11.51
C GLU A 34 10.77 -15.28 -11.88
N PHE A 35 10.51 -14.35 -10.95
CA PHE A 35 9.48 -13.31 -11.09
C PHE A 35 10.02 -11.90 -10.83
N SER A 36 9.43 -10.91 -11.48
CA SER A 36 9.52 -9.51 -11.05
C SER A 36 8.45 -9.25 -9.98
N CYS A 37 8.88 -9.14 -8.72
CA CYS A 37 7.97 -9.03 -7.58
C CYS A 37 7.50 -7.58 -7.34
N ILE A 38 6.23 -7.44 -6.99
CA ILE A 38 5.59 -6.17 -6.59
C ILE A 38 4.85 -6.46 -5.28
N LEU A 39 5.10 -5.68 -4.24
CA LEU A 39 4.44 -5.82 -2.94
C LEU A 39 3.36 -4.74 -2.78
N VAL A 40 2.17 -5.15 -2.37
CA VAL A 40 1.10 -4.25 -1.92
C VAL A 40 0.84 -4.57 -0.45
N HIS A 41 0.79 -3.56 0.42
CA HIS A 41 0.59 -3.80 1.84
C HIS A 41 -0.75 -3.22 2.34
N GLY A 42 -1.18 -3.68 3.51
CA GLY A 42 -2.30 -3.11 4.26
C GLY A 42 -1.80 -2.41 5.51
N GLY A 43 -2.72 -2.15 6.44
CA GLY A 43 -2.36 -1.54 7.72
C GLY A 43 -3.51 -1.27 8.67
N GLY A 44 -4.69 -1.88 8.47
CA GLY A 44 -5.92 -1.54 9.20
C GLY A 44 -5.74 -1.44 10.71
N ARG A 45 -5.11 -2.45 11.33
CA ARG A 45 -4.82 -2.45 12.76
C ARG A 45 -3.99 -1.25 13.23
N ALA A 46 -2.96 -0.86 12.48
CA ALA A 46 -2.12 0.28 12.84
C ALA A 46 -2.83 1.63 12.64
N ILE A 47 -3.80 1.68 11.71
CA ILE A 47 -4.70 2.83 11.53
C ILE A 47 -5.57 2.93 12.79
N ASP A 48 -6.23 1.83 13.18
CA ASP A 48 -7.07 1.79 14.39
C ASP A 48 -6.30 2.21 15.65
N GLU A 49 -5.07 1.71 15.81
CA GLU A 49 -4.19 2.08 16.93
C GLU A 49 -3.86 3.59 16.97
N LEU A 50 -3.70 4.25 15.82
CA LEU A 50 -3.43 5.70 15.77
C LEU A 50 -4.72 6.52 15.95
N MET A 51 -5.82 6.10 15.32
CA MET A 51 -7.14 6.73 15.49
C MET A 51 -7.54 6.75 16.97
N GLN A 52 -7.39 5.63 17.68
CA GLN A 52 -7.68 5.54 19.12
C GLN A 52 -6.85 6.54 19.95
N LYS A 53 -5.56 6.69 19.64
CA LYS A 53 -4.69 7.67 20.32
C LYS A 53 -5.10 9.11 20.06
N MET A 54 -5.68 9.37 18.88
CA MET A 54 -6.19 10.68 18.48
C MET A 54 -7.66 10.90 18.88
N GLN A 55 -8.28 9.94 19.58
CA GLN A 55 -9.70 9.96 19.98
C GLN A 55 -10.65 10.10 18.78
N ILE A 56 -10.28 9.50 17.65
CA ILE A 56 -11.10 9.39 16.44
C ILE A 56 -11.74 8.01 16.43
N GLU A 57 -13.07 7.94 16.41
CA GLU A 57 -13.81 6.68 16.43
C GLU A 57 -13.88 6.05 15.02
N PRO A 58 -13.44 4.80 14.82
CA PRO A 58 -13.48 4.16 13.52
C PRO A 58 -14.91 3.73 13.15
N GLN A 59 -15.33 4.05 11.93
CA GLN A 59 -16.64 3.66 11.40
C GLN A 59 -16.48 2.64 10.27
N PHE A 60 -17.38 1.67 10.22
CA PHE A 60 -17.35 0.61 9.21
C PHE A 60 -18.73 0.36 8.60
N LYS A 61 -18.75 0.06 7.30
CA LYS A 61 -19.92 -0.40 6.56
C LYS A 61 -19.52 -1.56 5.65
N ASN A 62 -20.24 -2.67 5.73
CA ASN A 62 -19.98 -3.88 4.92
C ASN A 62 -18.51 -4.37 5.01
N GLY A 63 -17.89 -4.24 6.17
CA GLY A 63 -16.48 -4.62 6.40
C GLY A 63 -15.44 -3.64 5.85
N GLN A 64 -15.86 -2.54 5.23
CA GLN A 64 -14.99 -1.46 4.77
C GLN A 64 -15.06 -0.27 5.74
N ARG A 65 -13.94 0.41 5.95
CA ARG A 65 -13.89 1.63 6.76
C ARG A 65 -14.61 2.76 6.02
N ILE A 66 -15.51 3.46 6.69
CA ILE A 66 -16.00 4.75 6.19
C ILE A 66 -14.89 5.76 6.50
N THR A 67 -14.42 6.47 5.48
CA THR A 67 -13.24 7.32 5.60
C THR A 67 -13.63 8.78 5.40
N ASP A 68 -13.70 9.56 6.47
CA ASP A 68 -13.75 11.01 6.39
C ASP A 68 -12.35 11.64 6.27
N GLU A 69 -12.26 12.96 6.22
CA GLU A 69 -11.00 13.69 6.05
C GLU A 69 -9.99 13.34 7.15
N ALA A 70 -10.42 13.34 8.42
CA ALA A 70 -9.57 13.01 9.55
C ALA A 70 -9.10 11.54 9.50
N THR A 71 -10.00 10.63 9.13
CA THR A 71 -9.68 9.21 8.96
C THR A 71 -8.70 8.99 7.81
N LEU A 72 -8.85 9.73 6.69
CA LEU A 72 -7.95 9.67 5.55
C LEU A 72 -6.55 10.17 5.92
N GLU A 73 -6.45 11.29 6.65
CA GLU A 73 -5.17 11.84 7.10
C GLU A 73 -4.42 10.80 7.98
N VAL A 74 -5.13 10.16 8.91
CA VAL A 74 -4.56 9.07 9.72
C VAL A 74 -4.15 7.88 8.86
N ALA A 75 -5.00 7.47 7.91
CA ALA A 75 -4.69 6.37 7.00
C ALA A 75 -3.45 6.66 6.15
N GLU A 76 -3.29 7.88 5.64
CA GLU A 76 -2.12 8.32 4.86
C GLU A 76 -0.85 8.28 5.70
N MET A 77 -0.87 8.91 6.89
CA MET A 77 0.26 8.91 7.82
C MET A 77 0.73 7.49 8.17
N VAL A 78 -0.22 6.59 8.43
CA VAL A 78 0.09 5.21 8.82
C VAL A 78 0.54 4.37 7.63
N LEU A 79 -0.21 4.37 6.54
CA LEU A 79 0.05 3.47 5.41
C LEU A 79 1.28 3.93 4.64
N SER A 80 1.30 5.17 4.16
CA SER A 80 2.35 5.68 3.29
C SER A 80 3.57 6.19 4.07
N GLY A 81 3.36 6.72 5.27
CA GLY A 81 4.44 7.20 6.14
C GLY A 81 5.08 6.07 6.95
N LYS A 82 4.32 5.45 7.85
CA LYS A 82 4.87 4.51 8.84
C LYS A 82 5.13 3.11 8.27
N ILE A 83 4.10 2.44 7.75
CA ILE A 83 4.19 1.03 7.34
C ILE A 83 5.01 0.89 6.07
N ASN A 84 4.74 1.70 5.04
CA ASN A 84 5.47 1.63 3.78
C ASN A 84 6.98 1.80 4.01
N LYS A 85 7.39 2.79 4.81
CA LYS A 85 8.82 3.05 5.07
C LYS A 85 9.45 2.03 6.00
N LYS A 86 8.70 1.47 6.96
CA LYS A 86 9.15 0.31 7.73
C LYS A 86 9.44 -0.89 6.82
N LEU A 87 8.54 -1.21 5.89
CA LEU A 87 8.75 -2.29 4.91
C LEU A 87 9.96 -2.02 4.03
N VAL A 88 10.09 -0.80 3.47
CA VAL A 88 11.27 -0.43 2.68
C VAL A 88 12.55 -0.65 3.49
N LEU A 89 12.63 -0.13 4.72
CA LEU A 89 13.80 -0.28 5.58
C LEU A 89 14.15 -1.75 5.83
N GLU A 90 13.19 -2.57 6.24
CA GLU A 90 13.44 -3.96 6.61
C GLU A 90 13.73 -4.86 5.41
N LEU A 91 13.03 -4.65 4.29
CA LEU A 91 13.30 -5.38 3.05
C LEU A 91 14.68 -5.00 2.48
N SER A 92 15.06 -3.72 2.52
CA SER A 92 16.39 -3.29 2.09
C SER A 92 17.50 -3.83 2.99
N ALA A 93 17.26 -3.97 4.30
CA ALA A 93 18.24 -4.53 5.24
C ALA A 93 18.65 -5.98 4.93
N ILE A 94 17.81 -6.75 4.22
CA ILE A 94 18.13 -8.12 3.78
C ILE A 94 18.70 -8.21 2.34
N GLY A 95 19.01 -7.04 1.76
CA GLY A 95 19.63 -6.90 0.45
C GLY A 95 18.68 -6.90 -0.74
N LEU A 96 17.38 -6.63 -0.54
CA LEU A 96 16.48 -6.31 -1.64
C LEU A 96 16.68 -4.85 -2.07
N ASP A 97 16.67 -4.59 -3.38
CA ASP A 97 16.52 -3.22 -3.89
C ASP A 97 15.03 -2.89 -3.95
N VAL A 98 14.59 -1.83 -3.27
CA VAL A 98 13.18 -1.60 -2.93
C VAL A 98 12.84 -0.12 -3.05
N ILE A 99 11.68 0.18 -3.64
CA ILE A 99 11.13 1.53 -3.67
C ILE A 99 9.73 1.56 -3.05
N GLY A 100 9.55 2.44 -2.07
CA GLY A 100 8.25 2.65 -1.42
C GLY A 100 7.43 3.71 -2.14
N LEU A 101 6.25 3.32 -2.62
CA LEU A 101 5.32 4.15 -3.39
C LEU A 101 3.91 4.12 -2.79
N SER A 102 3.09 5.04 -3.25
CA SER A 102 1.64 5.10 -3.12
C SER A 102 1.01 5.21 -4.51
N GLY A 103 -0.31 5.14 -4.57
CA GLY A 103 -1.07 5.46 -5.77
C GLY A 103 -0.95 6.91 -6.23
N VAL A 104 -0.60 7.82 -5.32
CA VAL A 104 -0.40 9.26 -5.61
C VAL A 104 0.85 9.47 -6.46
N ASP A 105 1.90 8.69 -6.21
CA ASP A 105 3.19 8.84 -6.87
C ASP A 105 3.05 8.67 -8.38
N ARG A 106 3.31 9.76 -9.12
CA ARG A 106 3.15 9.83 -10.59
C ARG A 106 1.77 9.38 -11.09
N LYS A 107 0.73 9.50 -10.25
CA LYS A 107 -0.64 9.01 -10.49
C LYS A 107 -0.69 7.52 -10.81
N LEU A 108 0.09 6.73 -10.06
CA LEU A 108 0.23 5.28 -10.22
C LEU A 108 -1.13 4.58 -10.16
N LEU A 109 -1.95 4.92 -9.17
CA LEU A 109 -3.29 4.37 -9.00
C LEU A 109 -4.29 5.54 -8.98
N GLN A 110 -5.22 5.51 -9.93
CA GLN A 110 -6.29 6.48 -10.03
C GLN A 110 -7.60 5.82 -9.67
N VAL A 111 -8.40 6.56 -8.91
CA VAL A 111 -9.62 6.08 -8.28
C VAL A 111 -10.78 7.01 -8.56
N GLU A 112 -12.00 6.49 -8.44
CA GLU A 112 -13.21 7.29 -8.31
C GLU A 112 -13.94 6.91 -7.01
N PRO A 113 -14.81 7.77 -6.46
CA PRO A 113 -15.53 7.45 -5.23
C PRO A 113 -16.30 6.13 -5.34
N TRP A 114 -16.14 5.27 -4.33
CA TRP A 114 -16.82 3.96 -4.29
C TRP A 114 -18.35 4.12 -4.11
N GLY A 115 -18.76 5.18 -3.40
CA GLY A 115 -20.14 5.54 -3.16
C GLY A 115 -20.24 6.66 -2.13
N VAL A 116 -21.30 7.46 -2.17
CA VAL A 116 -21.49 8.64 -1.30
C VAL A 116 -21.37 8.28 0.19
N GLU A 117 -21.91 7.12 0.56
CA GLU A 117 -21.90 6.55 1.91
C GLU A 117 -20.52 6.10 2.43
N MET A 118 -19.56 5.89 1.53
CA MET A 118 -18.19 5.49 1.89
C MET A 118 -17.25 6.68 2.02
N ASN A 119 -17.75 7.89 1.72
CA ASN A 119 -17.02 9.15 1.78
C ASN A 119 -15.71 9.09 0.95
N LEU A 120 -14.53 9.18 1.57
CA LEU A 120 -13.22 9.23 0.90
C LEU A 120 -12.61 7.83 0.63
N VAL A 121 -13.46 6.87 0.26
CA VAL A 121 -13.04 5.54 -0.22
C VAL A 121 -13.17 5.47 -1.74
N GLY A 122 -12.14 4.95 -2.40
CA GLY A 122 -12.05 4.91 -3.86
C GLY A 122 -12.08 3.50 -4.43
N ARG A 123 -12.62 3.36 -5.65
CA ARG A 123 -12.43 2.17 -6.50
C ARG A 123 -11.43 2.47 -7.60
N ILE A 124 -10.50 1.56 -7.87
CA ILE A 124 -9.51 1.72 -8.95
C ILE A 124 -10.22 1.82 -10.31
N VAL A 125 -9.89 2.87 -11.06
CA VAL A 125 -10.33 3.05 -12.45
C VAL A 125 -9.19 2.99 -13.44
N LYS A 126 -7.96 3.26 -12.99
CA LYS A 126 -6.77 3.22 -13.86
C LYS A 126 -5.51 2.93 -13.06
N VAL A 127 -4.66 2.07 -13.62
CA VAL A 127 -3.32 1.73 -13.09
C VAL A 127 -2.28 2.12 -14.13
N ARG A 128 -1.28 2.88 -13.70
CA ARG A 128 -0.14 3.30 -14.53
C ARG A 128 0.98 2.25 -14.49
N ALA A 129 0.68 1.06 -14.99
CA ALA A 129 1.49 -0.14 -14.83
C ALA A 129 2.89 -0.02 -15.47
N GLU A 130 3.07 0.85 -16.47
CA GLU A 130 4.36 1.10 -17.10
C GLU A 130 5.43 1.57 -16.09
N LEU A 131 5.03 2.32 -15.06
CA LEU A 131 5.94 2.76 -14.00
C LEU A 131 6.47 1.60 -13.17
N LEU A 132 5.63 0.61 -12.88
CA LEU A 132 6.04 -0.58 -12.15
C LEU A 132 6.95 -1.45 -13.01
N ALA A 133 6.66 -1.52 -14.31
CA ALA A 133 7.52 -2.22 -15.26
C ALA A 133 8.94 -1.63 -15.31
N GLU A 134 9.08 -0.30 -15.33
CA GLU A 134 10.38 0.40 -15.32
C GLU A 134 11.24 0.04 -14.10
N TYR A 135 10.64 -0.09 -12.91
CA TYR A 135 11.35 -0.51 -11.70
C TYR A 135 11.71 -1.99 -11.73
N CYS A 136 10.75 -2.84 -12.12
CA CYS A 136 10.95 -4.27 -12.22
C CYS A 136 12.03 -4.68 -13.24
N GLU A 137 12.20 -3.90 -14.31
CA GLU A 137 13.29 -4.11 -15.30
C GLU A 137 14.68 -3.89 -14.71
N LYS A 138 14.77 -3.17 -13.60
CA LYS A 138 16.01 -2.90 -12.85
C LYS A 138 16.15 -3.79 -11.61
N ASP A 139 15.34 -4.85 -11.51
CA ASP A 139 15.21 -5.73 -10.35
C ASP A 139 14.86 -4.99 -9.02
N VAL A 140 14.33 -3.77 -9.11
CA VAL A 140 13.79 -3.01 -7.97
C VAL A 140 12.39 -3.51 -7.66
N VAL A 141 12.11 -3.82 -6.38
CA VAL A 141 10.79 -4.26 -5.89
C VAL A 141 9.96 -3.03 -5.49
N PRO A 142 8.85 -2.72 -6.19
CA PRO A 142 7.93 -1.69 -5.75
C PRO A 142 7.12 -2.17 -4.53
N VAL A 143 7.04 -1.33 -3.50
CA VAL A 143 6.22 -1.56 -2.30
C VAL A 143 5.15 -0.48 -2.22
N ILE A 144 3.91 -0.86 -2.45
CA ILE A 144 2.79 0.06 -2.70
C ILE A 144 1.87 0.13 -1.49
N SER A 145 1.66 1.35 -1.00
CA SER A 145 0.63 1.70 -0.01
C SER A 145 -0.70 2.03 -0.70
N PRO A 146 -1.86 1.66 -0.12
CA PRO A 146 -3.17 1.80 -0.77
C PRO A 146 -3.81 3.19 -0.61
N ILE A 147 -3.02 4.26 -0.80
CA ILE A 147 -3.49 5.66 -0.87
C ILE A 147 -3.36 6.13 -2.32
N SER A 148 -4.44 6.65 -2.91
CA SER A 148 -4.53 6.90 -4.35
C SER A 148 -5.14 8.26 -4.68
N VAL A 149 -4.99 8.71 -5.93
CA VAL A 149 -5.49 10.01 -6.37
C VAL A 149 -6.83 9.88 -7.10
N ALA A 150 -7.82 10.69 -6.70
CA ALA A 150 -9.06 10.86 -7.47
C ALA A 150 -8.90 11.97 -8.53
N PRO A 151 -9.43 11.84 -9.75
CA PRO A 151 -9.64 12.98 -10.66
C PRO A 151 -11.08 13.51 -10.59
N PRO A 152 -11.39 14.80 -10.90
CA PRO A 152 -10.50 15.93 -11.23
C PRO A 152 -10.06 16.75 -10.01
N VAL A 153 -10.52 16.41 -8.81
CA VAL A 153 -10.15 17.08 -7.56
C VAL A 153 -8.88 16.43 -7.03
N ALA A 154 -7.85 17.19 -6.66
CA ALA A 154 -6.62 16.67 -6.07
C ALA A 154 -6.84 16.11 -4.64
N THR A 155 -7.84 15.25 -4.48
CA THR A 155 -8.23 14.59 -3.23
C THR A 155 -7.67 13.18 -3.27
N MET A 156 -7.10 12.75 -2.15
CA MET A 156 -6.68 11.37 -1.98
C MET A 156 -7.89 10.52 -1.55
N LEU A 157 -7.94 9.26 -1.98
CA LEU A 157 -8.87 8.27 -1.44
C LEU A 157 -8.07 7.04 -0.97
N MET A 158 -8.59 6.39 0.06
CA MET A 158 -8.13 5.08 0.50
C MET A 158 -8.78 3.98 -0.35
N LEU A 159 -8.00 2.97 -0.75
CA LEU A 159 -8.46 1.77 -1.47
C LEU A 159 -8.90 0.64 -0.53
#